data_AF-A0A4Y8VGR1-F1
#
_entry.id   AF-A0A4Y8VGR1-F1
#
_cell.length_a   1.000
_cell.length_b   1.000
_cell.length_c   1.000
_cell.angle_alpha   90.00
_cell.angle_beta   90.00
_cell.angle_gamma   90.00
#
_symmetry.space_group_name_H-M   'P 1'
#
loop_
_entity.id
_entity.type
_entity.pdbx_description
1 polymer ?
#
loop_
_entity_poly.entity_id
_entity_poly.type
_entity_poly.pdbx_seq_one_letter_code
_entity_poly.pdbx_strand_id
1 'polypeptide(L)'
;MARPRIFVSSTYYDLKHIRNSLEIFIDGFGYESVLYEQGDIPFHHNNPLDVSCYDEIKRCHILVLIVGGRYGSPASEPDTDMSKGLDFYNSVTKREYETARNNDIPIYIFVEKNVLSEFRTYKNNRDNDSVKYAHVDNVQIFKLIDEIYAQGRNNLVKEFENFDHISSWLRDQWAGLFADYLSDRSRDKELEELSVQIAGLKDINSVLKGYTESILEKIQPENFRTMIDQSNKHLKDRSMSVFSENRLIEYVRSSSRKRISLSKMFDVFTRSDSLEDFLDRLGLEVELPTLKDNKDASDDFESLKRELQ
;
A
#
# COMPACT_ATOMS: atom_id res chain seq x y z
N MET A 1 18.39 15.00 -9.53
CA MET A 1 16.91 14.93 -9.60
C MET A 1 16.50 13.51 -9.27
N ALA A 2 15.43 13.31 -8.52
CA ALA A 2 14.87 11.97 -8.30
C ALA A 2 14.32 11.45 -9.64
N ARG A 3 14.75 10.25 -10.05
CA ARG A 3 14.29 9.58 -11.26
C ARG A 3 13.41 8.40 -10.87
N PRO A 4 12.28 8.14 -11.55
CA PRO A 4 11.56 6.89 -11.42
C PRO A 4 12.50 5.71 -11.66
N ARG A 5 12.50 4.77 -10.73
CA ARG A 5 13.34 3.56 -10.75
C ARG A 5 12.48 2.37 -11.14
N ILE A 6 12.84 1.69 -12.21
CA ILE A 6 12.05 0.61 -12.81
C ILE A 6 12.86 -0.67 -12.76
N PHE A 7 12.38 -1.62 -11.96
CA PHE A 7 12.99 -2.94 -11.89
C PHE A 7 12.51 -3.81 -13.05
N VAL A 8 13.44 -4.41 -13.80
CA VAL A 8 13.11 -5.32 -14.91
C VAL A 8 13.39 -6.75 -14.47
N SER A 9 12.33 -7.48 -14.15
CA SER A 9 12.37 -8.91 -13.81
C SER A 9 11.96 -9.75 -15.01
N SER A 10 12.60 -10.90 -15.20
CA SER A 10 12.20 -11.84 -16.25
C SER A 10 12.60 -13.27 -15.94
N THR A 11 11.86 -14.22 -16.48
CA THR A 11 12.31 -15.61 -16.46
C THR A 11 13.47 -15.80 -17.46
N TYR A 12 14.64 -16.19 -16.94
CA TYR A 12 15.94 -15.86 -17.56
C TYR A 12 16.36 -16.77 -18.75
N TYR A 13 17.37 -16.33 -19.51
CA TYR A 13 18.02 -16.87 -20.75
C TYR A 13 17.43 -16.49 -22.13
N ASP A 14 16.14 -16.67 -22.40
CA ASP A 14 15.61 -16.46 -23.77
C ASP A 14 15.29 -14.97 -24.08
N LEU A 15 15.27 -14.12 -23.05
CA LEU A 15 14.77 -12.74 -23.13
C LEU A 15 15.86 -11.66 -23.08
N LYS A 16 17.15 -12.02 -23.18
CA LYS A 16 18.28 -11.07 -23.05
C LYS A 16 18.15 -9.88 -24.00
N HIS A 17 17.76 -10.12 -25.25
CA HIS A 17 17.57 -9.04 -26.23
C HIS A 17 16.45 -8.08 -25.84
N ILE A 18 15.34 -8.60 -25.29
CA ILE A 18 14.21 -7.78 -24.85
C ILE A 18 14.59 -6.95 -23.63
N ARG A 19 15.35 -7.52 -22.69
CA ARG A 19 15.85 -6.80 -21.50
C ARG A 19 16.75 -5.63 -21.89
N ASN A 20 17.72 -5.85 -22.78
CA ASN A 20 18.58 -4.77 -23.27
C ASN A 20 17.79 -3.68 -24.00
N SER A 21 16.78 -4.05 -24.80
CA SER A 21 15.92 -3.05 -25.46
C SER A 21 15.07 -2.27 -24.45
N LEU A 22 14.62 -2.92 -23.37
CA LEU A 22 13.87 -2.26 -22.28
C LEU A 22 14.74 -1.28 -21.50
N GLU A 23 15.99 -1.63 -21.21
CA GLU A 23 16.97 -0.74 -20.60
C GLU A 23 17.10 0.56 -21.40
N ILE A 24 17.43 0.45 -22.69
CA ILE A 24 17.57 1.61 -23.59
C ILE A 24 16.28 2.45 -23.64
N PHE A 25 15.12 1.78 -23.65
CA PHE A 25 13.83 2.46 -23.66
C PHE A 25 13.55 3.21 -22.36
N ILE A 26 13.73 2.58 -21.21
CA ILE A 26 13.52 3.17 -19.88
C ILE A 26 14.46 4.37 -19.70
N ASP A 27 15.74 4.19 -19.98
CA ASP A 27 16.75 5.24 -19.87
C ASP A 27 16.46 6.39 -20.85
N GLY A 28 15.89 6.08 -22.02
CA GLY A 28 15.43 7.05 -23.01
C GLY A 28 14.32 7.98 -22.52
N PHE A 29 13.52 7.59 -21.52
CA PHE A 29 12.56 8.47 -20.83
C PHE A 29 13.21 9.33 -19.73
N GLY A 30 14.50 9.13 -19.44
CA GLY A 30 15.18 9.74 -18.30
C GLY A 30 14.88 9.07 -16.96
N TYR A 31 14.37 7.84 -17.00
CA TYR A 31 14.17 6.99 -15.83
C TYR A 31 15.45 6.21 -15.53
N GLU A 32 15.48 5.50 -14.40
CA GLU A 32 16.56 4.62 -14.01
C GLU A 32 16.06 3.17 -14.17
N SER A 33 16.64 2.46 -15.13
CA SER A 33 16.44 1.02 -15.24
C SER A 33 17.30 0.28 -14.22
N VAL A 34 16.73 -0.73 -13.57
CA VAL A 34 17.44 -1.58 -12.61
C VAL A 34 17.40 -3.02 -13.13
N LEU A 35 18.56 -3.52 -13.54
CA LEU A 35 18.75 -4.88 -14.03
C LEU A 35 19.83 -5.59 -13.23
N TYR A 36 19.62 -6.87 -12.94
CA TYR A 36 20.60 -7.70 -12.25
C TYR A 36 21.94 -7.80 -13.02
N GLU A 37 21.89 -7.92 -14.34
CA GLU A 37 23.07 -8.20 -15.18
C GLU A 37 24.03 -7.02 -15.34
N GLN A 38 23.55 -5.80 -15.13
CA GLN A 38 24.36 -4.58 -15.26
C GLN A 38 25.18 -4.27 -14.00
N GLY A 39 24.94 -5.00 -12.90
CA GLY A 39 25.62 -4.75 -11.63
C GLY A 39 25.10 -3.53 -10.89
N ASP A 40 23.89 -3.07 -11.21
CA ASP A 40 23.23 -1.93 -10.54
C ASP A 40 22.81 -2.25 -9.10
N ILE A 41 22.86 -3.53 -8.73
CA ILE A 41 22.45 -4.03 -7.42
C ILE A 41 23.68 -4.28 -6.55
N PRO A 42 23.84 -3.56 -5.42
CA PRO A 42 24.97 -3.80 -4.52
C PRO A 42 24.85 -5.16 -3.85
N PHE A 43 25.86 -6.00 -4.04
CA PHE A 43 25.93 -7.31 -3.40
C PHE A 43 26.54 -7.24 -2.01
N HIS A 44 25.83 -7.81 -1.04
CA HIS A 44 26.38 -8.05 0.29
C HIS A 44 27.02 -9.43 0.31
N HIS A 45 28.34 -9.49 0.50
CA HIS A 45 29.13 -10.74 0.52
C HIS A 45 28.63 -11.80 1.51
N ASN A 46 27.82 -11.40 2.50
CA ASN A 46 27.29 -12.27 3.53
C ASN A 46 25.93 -12.89 3.17
N ASN A 47 25.30 -12.47 2.07
CA ASN A 47 23.95 -12.88 1.68
C ASN A 47 23.93 -13.51 0.28
N PRO A 48 22.95 -14.38 0.00
CA PRO A 48 22.68 -14.85 -1.36
C PRO A 48 22.33 -13.70 -2.33
N LEU A 49 22.64 -13.87 -3.62
CA LEU A 49 22.53 -12.82 -4.64
C LEU A 49 21.08 -12.36 -4.88
N ASP A 50 20.13 -13.27 -4.78
CA ASP A 50 18.70 -13.00 -4.98
C ASP A 50 18.12 -12.16 -3.83
N VAL A 51 18.65 -12.28 -2.61
CA VAL A 51 18.25 -11.44 -1.46
C VAL A 51 18.52 -9.96 -1.74
N SER A 52 19.68 -9.64 -2.30
CA SER A 52 19.99 -8.27 -2.74
C SER A 52 18.99 -7.76 -3.79
N CYS A 53 18.49 -8.62 -4.68
CA CYS A 53 17.50 -8.25 -5.68
C CYS A 53 16.14 -7.92 -5.04
N TYR A 54 15.71 -8.70 -4.05
CA TYR A 54 14.45 -8.44 -3.34
C TYR A 54 14.50 -7.12 -2.56
N ASP A 55 15.63 -6.79 -1.94
CA ASP A 55 15.80 -5.51 -1.25
C ASP A 55 15.85 -4.32 -2.22
N GLU A 56 16.40 -4.52 -3.41
CA GLU A 56 16.44 -3.49 -4.44
C GLU A 56 15.04 -3.21 -5.02
N ILE A 57 14.21 -4.25 -5.21
CA ILE A 57 12.81 -4.09 -5.64
C ILE A 57 12.05 -3.16 -4.70
N LYS A 58 12.24 -3.26 -3.38
CA LYS A 58 11.58 -2.38 -2.39
C LYS A 58 11.93 -0.90 -2.55
N ARG A 59 13.05 -0.60 -3.22
CA ARG A 59 13.52 0.77 -3.50
C ARG A 59 13.14 1.24 -4.90
N CYS A 60 12.47 0.40 -5.68
CA CYS A 60 11.97 0.72 -7.01
C CYS A 60 10.53 1.23 -6.94
N HIS A 61 10.13 1.96 -7.97
CA HIS A 61 8.81 2.57 -8.08
C HIS A 61 7.86 1.74 -8.94
N ILE A 62 8.40 0.96 -9.88
CA ILE A 62 7.65 0.12 -10.82
C ILE A 62 8.41 -1.19 -11.01
N LEU A 63 7.67 -2.31 -11.11
CA LEU A 63 8.17 -3.58 -11.59
C LEU A 63 7.65 -3.87 -13.01
N VAL A 64 8.54 -4.17 -13.94
CA VAL A 64 8.20 -4.76 -15.24
C VAL A 64 8.59 -6.23 -15.19
N LEU A 65 7.60 -7.11 -15.28
CA LEU A 65 7.77 -8.56 -15.25
C LEU A 65 7.57 -9.15 -16.65
N ILE A 66 8.57 -9.89 -17.14
CA ILE A 66 8.52 -10.58 -18.43
C ILE A 66 8.58 -12.09 -18.22
N VAL A 67 7.53 -12.78 -18.59
CA VAL A 67 7.39 -14.24 -18.45
C VAL A 67 7.60 -14.88 -19.82
N GLY A 68 8.72 -15.60 -19.96
CA GLY A 68 9.04 -16.42 -21.13
C GLY A 68 8.82 -17.92 -20.85
N GLY A 69 9.30 -18.74 -21.77
CA GLY A 69 9.16 -20.21 -21.73
C GLY A 69 10.01 -20.95 -20.71
N ARG A 70 10.98 -20.29 -20.09
CA ARG A 70 11.81 -20.89 -19.02
C ARG A 70 11.38 -20.42 -17.66
N TYR A 71 11.39 -21.24 -16.63
CA TYR A 71 10.94 -20.81 -15.28
C TYR A 71 12.01 -20.04 -14.49
N GLY A 72 13.29 -20.25 -14.82
CA GLY A 72 14.43 -19.59 -14.17
C GLY A 72 15.12 -20.44 -13.11
N SER A 73 15.96 -19.82 -12.28
CA SER A 73 16.72 -20.50 -11.23
C SER A 73 15.95 -20.56 -9.91
N PRO A 74 16.19 -21.58 -9.06
CA PRO A 74 15.61 -21.65 -7.74
C PRO A 74 16.08 -20.48 -6.87
N ALA A 75 15.16 -19.96 -6.06
CA ALA A 75 15.49 -18.99 -5.03
C ALA A 75 16.38 -19.61 -3.94
N SER A 76 17.20 -18.78 -3.30
CA SER A 76 18.18 -19.24 -2.31
C SER A 76 17.57 -19.58 -0.96
N GLU A 77 16.42 -18.98 -0.62
CA GLU A 77 15.69 -19.41 0.57
C GLU A 77 14.88 -20.68 0.24
N PRO A 78 14.96 -21.69 1.12
CA PRO A 78 14.20 -22.92 0.93
C PRO A 78 12.71 -22.63 0.99
N ASP A 79 11.95 -23.33 0.14
CA ASP A 79 10.50 -23.34 0.21
C ASP A 79 10.09 -23.83 1.61
N THR A 80 9.37 -23.01 2.38
CA THR A 80 8.84 -23.40 3.71
C THR A 80 7.87 -24.58 3.64
N ASP A 81 7.42 -24.92 2.43
CA ASP A 81 6.38 -25.89 2.14
C ASP A 81 6.99 -27.17 1.55
N MET A 82 7.73 -27.92 2.38
CA MET A 82 8.34 -29.23 2.08
C MET A 82 7.32 -30.33 1.69
N SER A 83 6.04 -29.98 1.60
CA SER A 83 4.92 -30.83 1.23
C SER A 83 4.78 -31.00 -0.30
N LYS A 84 5.39 -30.11 -1.09
CA LYS A 84 5.39 -30.15 -2.56
C LYS A 84 6.71 -30.80 -2.99
N GLY A 85 6.63 -31.89 -3.75
CA GLY A 85 7.75 -32.82 -4.01
C GLY A 85 9.01 -32.20 -4.65
N LEU A 86 10.01 -33.04 -4.90
CA LEU A 86 11.39 -32.67 -5.31
C LEU A 86 11.50 -31.73 -6.54
N ASP A 87 10.49 -31.69 -7.40
CA ASP A 87 10.45 -30.88 -8.63
C ASP A 87 9.81 -29.49 -8.44
N PHE A 88 9.36 -29.18 -7.22
CA PHE A 88 8.71 -27.92 -6.89
C PHE A 88 9.70 -26.96 -6.23
N TYR A 89 9.95 -25.82 -6.88
CA TYR A 89 10.72 -24.74 -6.27
C TYR A 89 10.14 -23.38 -6.65
N ASN A 90 10.29 -22.39 -5.78
CA ASN A 90 10.04 -21.00 -6.12
C ASN A 90 11.23 -20.43 -6.88
N SER A 91 10.99 -19.91 -8.09
CA SER A 91 12.05 -19.24 -8.84
C SER A 91 12.35 -17.87 -8.24
N VAL A 92 13.57 -17.37 -8.50
CA VAL A 92 13.94 -15.98 -8.16
C VAL A 92 12.90 -15.00 -8.71
N THR A 93 12.53 -15.14 -9.98
CA THR A 93 11.50 -14.30 -10.64
C THR A 93 10.15 -14.33 -9.93
N LYS A 94 9.70 -15.50 -9.45
CA LYS A 94 8.46 -15.60 -8.68
C LYS A 94 8.56 -14.81 -7.37
N ARG A 95 9.68 -14.94 -6.65
CA ARG A 95 9.89 -14.19 -5.40
C ARG A 95 10.05 -12.69 -5.63
N GLU A 96 10.65 -12.27 -6.74
CA GLU A 96 10.72 -10.86 -7.15
C GLU A 96 9.32 -10.28 -7.34
N TYR A 97 8.44 -11.01 -8.04
CA TYR A 97 7.03 -10.66 -8.21
C TYR A 97 6.28 -10.57 -6.87
N GLU A 98 6.41 -11.59 -6.01
CA GLU A 98 5.80 -11.60 -4.67
C GLU A 98 6.30 -10.43 -3.82
N THR A 99 7.59 -10.11 -3.89
CA THR A 99 8.19 -9.00 -3.16
C THR A 99 7.61 -7.67 -3.60
N ALA A 100 7.53 -7.40 -4.91
CA ALA A 100 6.92 -6.17 -5.42
C ALA A 100 5.46 -6.05 -5.00
N ARG A 101 4.70 -7.16 -5.08
CA ARG A 101 3.30 -7.20 -4.71
C ARG A 101 3.07 -6.93 -3.22
N ASN A 102 3.87 -7.55 -2.34
CA ASN A 102 3.77 -7.37 -0.90
C ASN A 102 4.10 -5.94 -0.45
N ASN A 103 4.83 -5.18 -1.27
CA ASN A 103 5.15 -3.78 -1.04
C ASN A 103 4.25 -2.81 -1.82
N ASP A 104 3.14 -3.29 -2.40
CA ASP A 104 2.18 -2.53 -3.22
C ASP A 104 2.84 -1.75 -4.39
N ILE A 105 3.94 -2.28 -4.91
CA ILE A 105 4.64 -1.70 -6.06
C ILE A 105 3.82 -2.01 -7.33
N PRO A 106 3.52 -1.02 -8.19
CA PRO A 106 2.87 -1.23 -9.49
C PRO A 106 3.62 -2.23 -10.36
N ILE A 107 2.90 -3.20 -10.92
CA ILE A 107 3.48 -4.30 -11.71
C ILE A 107 2.86 -4.31 -13.11
N TYR A 108 3.72 -4.29 -14.13
CA TYR A 108 3.34 -4.53 -15.52
C TYR A 108 3.83 -5.90 -15.97
N ILE A 109 2.90 -6.79 -16.33
CA ILE A 109 3.20 -8.20 -16.58
C ILE A 109 3.03 -8.48 -18.07
N PHE A 110 4.11 -8.96 -18.70
CA PHE A 110 4.16 -9.36 -20.09
C PHE A 110 4.44 -10.85 -20.20
N VAL A 111 3.60 -11.59 -20.91
CA VAL A 111 3.77 -13.04 -21.12
C VAL A 111 3.95 -13.30 -22.61
N GLU A 112 4.93 -14.14 -22.96
CA GLU A 112 5.15 -14.50 -24.35
C GLU A 112 3.92 -15.21 -24.93
N LYS A 113 3.52 -14.85 -26.16
CA LYS A 113 2.30 -15.39 -26.79
C LYS A 113 2.28 -16.92 -26.86
N ASN A 114 3.42 -17.55 -27.16
CA ASN A 114 3.54 -19.00 -27.24
C ASN A 114 3.26 -19.68 -25.90
N VAL A 115 3.81 -19.11 -24.81
CA VAL A 115 3.60 -19.57 -23.43
C VAL A 115 2.14 -19.42 -23.04
N LEU A 116 1.51 -18.29 -23.38
CA LEU A 116 0.09 -18.06 -23.07
C LEU A 116 -0.83 -19.01 -23.86
N SER A 117 -0.46 -19.36 -25.10
CA SER A 117 -1.18 -20.36 -25.89
C SER A 117 -1.12 -21.74 -25.24
N GLU A 118 0.05 -22.17 -24.79
CA GLU A 118 0.22 -23.43 -24.07
C GLU A 118 -0.46 -23.43 -22.70
N PHE A 119 -0.50 -22.28 -22.01
CA PHE A 119 -1.23 -22.12 -20.76
C PHE A 119 -2.73 -22.40 -20.90
N ARG A 120 -3.35 -22.00 -22.03
CA ARG A 120 -4.76 -22.33 -22.33
C ARG A 120 -4.95 -23.85 -22.46
N THR A 121 -4.02 -24.53 -23.11
CA THR A 121 -4.02 -25.99 -23.23
C THR A 121 -3.84 -26.66 -21.87
N TYR A 122 -2.91 -26.16 -21.05
CA TYR A 122 -2.69 -26.63 -19.68
C TYR A 122 -3.95 -26.49 -18.83
N LYS A 123 -4.67 -25.36 -18.92
CA LYS A 123 -5.90 -25.13 -18.14
C LYS A 123 -6.99 -26.18 -18.44
N ASN A 124 -7.04 -26.70 -19.66
CA ASN A 124 -7.99 -27.74 -20.06
C ASN A 124 -7.51 -29.17 -19.71
N ASN A 125 -6.24 -29.35 -19.35
CA ASN A 125 -5.60 -30.65 -19.13
C ASN A 125 -4.85 -30.70 -17.78
N ARG A 126 -5.34 -29.98 -16.75
CA ARG A 126 -4.63 -29.82 -15.46
C ARG A 126 -4.27 -31.13 -14.76
N ASP A 127 -5.06 -32.18 -14.98
CA ASP A 127 -4.88 -33.49 -14.34
C ASP A 127 -4.05 -34.47 -15.19
N ASN A 128 -3.48 -34.01 -16.31
CA ASN A 128 -2.76 -34.87 -17.24
C ASN A 128 -1.26 -34.53 -17.32
N ASP A 129 -0.47 -35.25 -16.52
CA ASP A 129 0.99 -35.12 -16.47
C ASP A 129 1.72 -35.69 -17.72
N SER A 130 0.99 -36.29 -18.67
CA SER A 130 1.59 -36.85 -19.90
C SER A 130 1.79 -35.82 -21.01
N VAL A 131 1.23 -34.61 -20.87
CA VAL A 131 1.33 -33.55 -21.87
C VAL A 131 2.70 -32.90 -21.79
N LYS A 132 3.49 -33.01 -22.87
CA LYS A 132 4.74 -32.26 -23.02
C LYS A 132 4.47 -30.96 -23.78
N TYR A 133 4.93 -29.86 -23.18
CA TYR A 133 4.83 -28.52 -23.74
C TYR A 133 6.08 -28.21 -24.56
N ALA A 134 5.93 -27.55 -25.70
CA ALA A 134 7.03 -27.30 -26.63
C ALA A 134 7.75 -25.98 -26.34
N HIS A 135 7.04 -25.01 -25.77
CA HIS A 135 7.55 -23.67 -25.49
C HIS A 135 7.73 -23.40 -24.00
N VAL A 136 7.45 -24.38 -23.13
CA VAL A 136 7.61 -24.26 -21.67
C VAL A 136 8.46 -25.39 -21.12
N ASP A 137 9.50 -25.05 -20.37
CA ASP A 137 10.40 -26.02 -19.73
C ASP A 137 9.85 -26.63 -18.44
N ASN A 138 9.01 -25.88 -17.72
CA ASN A 138 8.47 -26.26 -16.43
C ASN A 138 7.03 -25.76 -16.26
N VAL A 139 6.14 -26.69 -15.87
CA VAL A 139 4.73 -26.45 -15.57
C VAL A 139 4.53 -25.37 -14.50
N GLN A 140 5.53 -25.10 -13.68
CA GLN A 140 5.51 -24.05 -12.68
C GLN A 140 5.32 -22.64 -13.26
N ILE A 141 5.70 -22.38 -14.52
CA ILE A 141 5.37 -21.14 -15.21
C ILE A 141 3.86 -20.97 -15.32
N PHE A 142 3.14 -22.04 -15.65
CA PHE A 142 1.68 -22.00 -15.72
C PHE A 142 1.05 -21.76 -14.36
N LYS A 143 1.62 -22.31 -13.29
CA LYS A 143 1.17 -22.05 -11.92
C LYS A 143 1.41 -20.59 -11.53
N LEU A 144 2.55 -20.01 -11.88
CA LEU A 144 2.81 -18.57 -11.70
C LEU A 144 1.79 -17.71 -12.47
N ILE A 145 1.49 -18.05 -13.72
CA ILE A 145 0.48 -17.34 -14.53
C ILE A 145 -0.91 -17.47 -13.90
N ASP A 146 -1.29 -18.65 -13.41
CA ASP A 146 -2.57 -18.88 -12.73
C ASP A 146 -2.65 -18.08 -11.41
N GLU A 147 -1.56 -18.05 -10.64
CA GLU A 147 -1.41 -17.25 -9.42
C GLU A 147 -1.56 -15.75 -9.72
N ILE A 148 -1.00 -15.25 -10.83
CA ILE A 148 -1.15 -13.86 -11.26
C ILE A 148 -2.62 -13.57 -11.60
N TYR A 149 -3.26 -14.40 -12.41
CA TYR A 149 -4.68 -14.22 -12.78
C TYR A 149 -5.64 -14.31 -11.58
N ALA A 150 -5.28 -15.07 -10.55
CA ALA A 150 -6.09 -15.19 -9.33
C ALA A 150 -6.08 -13.91 -8.46
N GLN A 151 -5.15 -12.97 -8.68
CA GLN A 151 -5.10 -11.75 -7.89
C GLN A 151 -6.15 -10.73 -8.35
N GLY A 152 -6.65 -9.91 -7.43
CA GLY A 152 -7.63 -8.84 -7.74
C GLY A 152 -7.00 -7.48 -8.09
N ARG A 153 -5.69 -7.29 -7.85
CA ARG A 153 -4.92 -6.06 -8.09
C ARG A 153 -3.53 -6.42 -8.64
N ASN A 154 -2.91 -5.52 -9.41
CA ASN A 154 -1.59 -5.71 -10.04
C ASN A 154 -1.46 -7.01 -10.86
N ASN A 155 -2.55 -7.40 -11.53
CA ASN A 155 -2.68 -8.65 -12.27
C ASN A 155 -2.85 -8.47 -13.78
N LEU A 156 -2.57 -7.27 -14.31
CA LEU A 156 -2.77 -6.96 -15.72
C LEU A 156 -1.70 -7.67 -16.55
N VAL A 157 -2.11 -8.77 -17.18
CA VAL A 157 -1.27 -9.58 -18.06
C VAL A 157 -1.49 -9.15 -19.50
N LYS A 158 -0.40 -8.82 -20.20
CA LYS A 158 -0.39 -8.53 -21.63
C LYS A 158 0.45 -9.55 -22.39
N GLU A 159 -0.07 -10.03 -23.51
CA GLU A 159 0.71 -10.88 -24.41
C GLU A 159 1.69 -10.06 -25.26
N PHE A 160 2.89 -10.60 -25.50
CA PHE A 160 3.87 -10.00 -26.40
C PHE A 160 4.47 -11.04 -27.36
N GLU A 161 4.95 -10.55 -28.50
CA GLU A 161 5.73 -11.32 -29.49
C GLU A 161 7.09 -10.68 -29.74
N ASN A 162 7.16 -9.35 -29.66
CA ASN A 162 8.37 -8.57 -29.87
C ASN A 162 8.44 -7.42 -28.85
N PHE A 163 9.57 -6.73 -28.84
CA PHE A 163 9.81 -5.58 -27.97
C PHE A 163 8.87 -4.40 -28.26
N ASP A 164 8.46 -4.20 -29.51
CA ASP A 164 7.59 -3.08 -29.91
C ASP A 164 6.23 -3.16 -29.22
N HIS A 165 5.67 -4.37 -29.04
CA HIS A 165 4.43 -4.57 -28.29
C HIS A 165 4.56 -4.12 -26.83
N ILE A 166 5.69 -4.44 -26.19
CA ILE A 166 5.96 -4.07 -24.79
C ILE A 166 6.14 -2.56 -24.68
N SER A 167 7.01 -1.99 -25.51
CA SER A 167 7.37 -0.56 -25.44
C SER A 167 6.22 0.37 -25.82
N SER A 168 5.43 0.03 -26.84
CA SER A 168 4.24 0.81 -27.20
C SER A 168 3.24 0.82 -26.05
N TRP A 169 2.98 -0.34 -25.46
CA TRP A 169 1.99 -0.44 -24.40
C TRP A 169 2.46 0.26 -23.11
N LEU A 170 3.72 0.08 -22.70
CA LEU A 170 4.30 0.81 -21.56
C LEU A 170 4.25 2.32 -21.76
N ARG A 171 4.58 2.80 -22.96
CA ARG A 171 4.51 4.22 -23.32
C ARG A 171 3.10 4.77 -23.11
N ASP A 172 2.08 4.07 -23.59
CA ASP A 172 0.68 4.50 -23.45
C ASP A 172 0.26 4.49 -21.97
N GLN A 173 0.64 3.46 -21.21
CA GLN A 173 0.32 3.38 -19.78
C GLN A 173 0.97 4.52 -18.99
N TRP A 174 2.25 4.78 -19.22
CA TRP A 174 2.96 5.84 -18.50
C TRP A 174 2.50 7.23 -18.92
N ALA A 175 2.15 7.42 -20.20
CA ALA A 175 1.53 8.67 -20.65
C ALA A 175 0.17 8.89 -19.99
N GLY A 176 -0.65 7.84 -19.86
CA GLY A 176 -1.92 7.87 -19.14
C GLY A 176 -1.74 8.24 -17.67
N LEU A 177 -0.86 7.54 -16.94
CA LEU A 177 -0.57 7.84 -15.54
C LEU A 177 -0.08 9.28 -15.34
N PHE A 178 0.75 9.79 -16.25
CA PHE A 178 1.24 11.16 -16.16
C PHE A 178 0.13 12.18 -16.46
N ALA A 179 -0.74 11.90 -17.43
CA ALA A 179 -1.90 12.74 -17.73
C ALA A 179 -2.90 12.77 -16.56
N ASP A 180 -3.14 11.62 -15.93
CA ASP A 180 -3.99 11.50 -14.74
C ASP A 180 -3.37 12.28 -13.57
N TYR A 181 -2.06 12.12 -13.31
CA TYR A 181 -1.36 12.89 -12.29
C TYR A 181 -1.48 14.42 -12.49
N LEU A 182 -1.32 14.90 -13.73
CA LEU A 182 -1.48 16.32 -14.04
C LEU A 182 -2.91 16.81 -13.85
N SER A 183 -3.89 15.96 -14.16
CA SER A 183 -5.31 16.27 -14.01
C SER A 183 -5.72 16.27 -12.54
N ASP A 184 -5.30 15.27 -11.78
CA ASP A 184 -5.56 15.17 -10.34
C ASP A 184 -4.95 16.34 -9.57
N ARG A 185 -3.80 16.86 -10.00
CA ARG A 185 -3.20 18.05 -9.38
C ARG A 185 -4.11 19.29 -9.44
N SER A 186 -4.91 19.45 -10.50
CA SER A 186 -5.92 20.52 -10.55
C SER A 186 -7.05 20.28 -9.57
N ARG A 187 -7.47 19.03 -9.40
CA ARG A 187 -8.53 18.63 -8.47
C ARG A 187 -8.11 18.76 -7.02
N ASP A 188 -6.87 18.41 -6.69
CA ASP A 188 -6.31 18.57 -5.34
C ASP A 188 -6.28 20.04 -4.92
N LYS A 189 -5.97 20.94 -5.86
CA LYS A 189 -6.01 22.38 -5.62
C LYS A 189 -7.44 22.86 -5.33
N GLU A 190 -8.43 22.39 -6.08
CA GLU A 190 -9.84 22.70 -5.81
C GLU A 190 -10.28 22.18 -4.42
N LEU A 191 -9.84 20.99 -4.03
CA LEU A 191 -10.11 20.44 -2.71
C LEU A 191 -9.46 21.26 -1.59
N GLU A 192 -8.22 21.72 -1.79
CA GLU A 192 -7.53 22.60 -0.84
C GLU A 192 -8.29 23.92 -0.66
N GLU A 193 -8.73 24.54 -1.76
CA GLU A 193 -9.55 25.75 -1.76
C GLU A 193 -10.89 25.55 -1.03
N LEU A 194 -11.57 24.41 -1.25
CA LEU A 194 -12.79 24.05 -0.52
C LEU A 194 -12.54 23.87 0.98
N SER A 195 -11.43 23.25 1.37
CA SER A 195 -11.01 23.10 2.77
C SER A 195 -10.86 24.46 3.46
N VAL A 196 -10.22 25.42 2.78
CA VAL A 196 -10.06 26.80 3.28
C VAL A 196 -11.41 27.49 3.43
N GLN A 197 -12.34 27.29 2.48
CA GLN A 197 -13.70 27.84 2.59
C GLN A 197 -14.47 27.26 3.77
N ILE A 198 -14.37 25.94 4.00
CA ILE A 198 -14.99 25.28 5.16
C ILE A 198 -14.42 25.81 6.48
N ALA A 199 -13.11 26.02 6.57
CA ALA A 199 -12.48 26.65 7.72
C ALA A 199 -13.05 28.06 7.96
N GLY A 200 -13.18 28.86 6.90
CA GLY A 200 -13.83 30.17 6.98
C GLY A 200 -15.29 30.12 7.45
N LEU A 201 -16.04 29.09 7.08
CA LEU A 201 -17.41 28.87 7.59
C LEU A 201 -17.43 28.48 9.08
N LYS A 202 -16.45 27.70 9.56
CA LYS A 202 -16.28 27.41 11.01
C LYS A 202 -16.04 28.70 11.77
N ASP A 203 -15.19 29.58 11.25
CA ASP A 203 -14.90 30.88 11.85
C ASP A 203 -16.15 31.78 11.89
N ILE A 204 -16.90 31.88 10.79
CA ILE A 204 -18.16 32.64 10.74
C ILE A 204 -19.18 32.10 11.75
N ASN A 205 -19.34 30.78 11.83
CA ASN A 205 -20.22 30.18 12.84
C ASN A 205 -19.76 30.48 14.27
N SER A 206 -18.45 30.52 14.53
CA SER A 206 -17.93 30.90 15.85
C SER A 206 -18.23 32.36 16.20
N VAL A 207 -18.14 33.27 15.21
CA VAL A 207 -18.47 34.68 15.36
C VAL A 207 -19.96 34.86 15.59
N LEU A 208 -20.82 34.17 14.83
CA LEU A 208 -22.26 34.15 15.02
C LEU A 208 -22.64 33.61 16.40
N LYS A 209 -21.98 32.53 16.85
CA LYS A 209 -22.14 32.01 18.21
C LYS A 209 -21.82 33.09 19.25
N GLY A 210 -20.68 33.76 19.12
CA GLY A 210 -20.28 34.85 20.03
C GLY A 210 -21.23 36.05 20.02
N TYR A 211 -21.76 36.45 18.86
CA TYR A 211 -22.79 37.49 18.78
C TYR A 211 -24.11 37.06 19.41
N THR A 212 -24.53 35.81 19.16
CA THR A 212 -25.76 35.26 19.75
C THR A 212 -25.62 35.18 21.26
N GLU A 213 -24.46 34.75 21.76
CA GLU A 213 -24.14 34.74 23.18
C GLU A 213 -24.18 36.15 23.78
N SER A 214 -23.54 37.13 23.14
CA SER A 214 -23.53 38.53 23.57
C SER A 214 -24.93 39.17 23.58
N ILE A 215 -25.78 38.80 22.62
CA ILE A 215 -27.17 39.28 22.54
C ILE A 215 -28.02 38.62 23.63
N LEU A 216 -27.90 37.31 23.81
CA LEU A 216 -28.64 36.57 24.83
C LEU A 216 -28.23 37.00 26.25
N GLU A 217 -26.95 37.30 26.48
CA GLU A 217 -26.44 37.87 27.74
C GLU A 217 -27.15 39.18 28.10
N LYS A 218 -27.40 40.05 27.09
CA LYS A 218 -28.07 41.34 27.28
C LYS A 218 -29.59 41.25 27.41
N ILE A 219 -30.24 40.25 26.81
CA ILE A 219 -31.70 40.16 26.72
C ILE A 219 -32.29 39.24 27.83
N GLN A 220 -31.62 38.15 28.22
CA GLN A 220 -32.12 37.20 29.23
C GLN A 220 -31.00 36.58 30.10
N PRO A 221 -30.45 37.32 31.10
CA PRO A 221 -29.35 36.83 31.93
C PRO A 221 -29.68 35.59 32.79
N GLU A 222 -30.94 35.40 33.20
CA GLU A 222 -31.40 34.30 34.06
C GLU A 222 -31.43 32.93 33.32
N ASN A 223 -31.83 32.91 32.04
CA ASN A 223 -31.89 31.70 31.22
C ASN A 223 -30.60 31.43 30.42
N PHE A 224 -29.72 32.43 30.33
CA PHE A 224 -28.50 32.36 29.54
C PHE A 224 -27.55 31.27 30.04
N ARG A 225 -27.31 31.22 31.36
CA ARG A 225 -26.40 30.24 31.98
C ARG A 225 -26.90 28.81 31.79
N THR A 226 -28.21 28.58 31.93
CA THR A 226 -28.80 27.24 31.80
C THR A 226 -28.80 26.76 30.35
N MET A 227 -29.01 27.65 29.37
CA MET A 227 -28.94 27.29 27.94
C MET A 227 -27.50 27.05 27.45
N ILE A 228 -26.51 27.83 27.91
CA ILE A 228 -25.09 27.57 27.61
C ILE A 228 -24.65 26.23 28.19
N ASP A 229 -25.03 25.94 29.44
CA ASP A 229 -24.70 24.66 30.07
C ASP A 229 -25.36 23.48 29.33
N GLN A 230 -26.61 23.63 28.86
CA GLN A 230 -27.27 22.61 28.04
C GLN A 230 -26.58 22.41 26.68
N SER A 231 -26.19 23.49 26.00
CA SER A 231 -25.48 23.41 24.71
C SER A 231 -24.10 22.76 24.86
N ASN A 232 -23.32 23.18 25.86
CA ASN A 232 -22.02 22.58 26.17
C ASN A 232 -22.15 21.11 26.60
N LYS A 233 -23.22 20.76 27.32
CA LYS A 233 -23.53 19.38 27.67
C LYS A 233 -23.83 18.54 26.43
N HIS A 234 -24.65 19.03 25.51
CA HIS A 234 -24.93 18.34 24.24
C HIS A 234 -23.68 18.12 23.38
N LEU A 235 -22.79 19.11 23.32
CA LEU A 235 -21.51 18.97 22.62
C LEU A 235 -20.62 17.91 23.29
N LYS A 236 -20.53 17.95 24.62
CA LYS A 236 -19.78 16.95 25.40
C LYS A 236 -20.35 15.54 25.21
N ASP A 237 -21.67 15.38 25.22
CA ASP A 237 -22.35 14.09 25.03
C ASP A 237 -22.07 13.52 23.62
N ARG A 238 -22.06 14.36 22.58
CA ARG A 238 -21.72 13.95 21.21
C ARG A 238 -20.24 13.57 21.07
N SER A 239 -19.33 14.39 21.60
CA SER A 239 -17.90 14.05 21.60
C SER A 239 -17.63 12.76 22.38
N MET A 240 -18.38 12.52 23.45
CA MET A 240 -18.26 11.30 24.26
C MET A 240 -18.82 10.06 23.55
N SER A 241 -19.83 10.19 22.69
CA SER A 241 -20.33 9.07 21.87
C SER A 241 -19.29 8.65 20.83
N VAL A 242 -18.75 9.61 20.07
CA VAL A 242 -17.70 9.37 19.06
C VAL A 242 -16.45 8.76 19.70
N PHE A 243 -16.04 9.27 20.86
CA PHE A 243 -14.92 8.71 21.62
C PHE A 243 -15.17 7.27 22.08
N SER A 244 -16.40 6.94 22.48
CA SER A 244 -16.75 5.59 22.96
C SER A 244 -16.87 4.55 21.85
N GLU A 245 -17.20 4.98 20.63
CA GLU A 245 -17.37 4.12 19.46
C GLU A 245 -16.05 3.85 18.71
N ASN A 246 -14.97 4.55 19.09
CA ASN A 246 -13.68 4.38 18.46
C ASN A 246 -13.02 3.04 18.89
N ARG A 247 -12.54 2.28 17.90
CA ARG A 247 -11.92 0.95 18.07
C ARG A 247 -10.69 0.96 18.97
N LEU A 248 -9.86 2.01 18.90
CA LEU A 248 -8.69 2.17 19.76
C LEU A 248 -9.13 2.27 21.23
N ILE A 249 -10.16 3.07 21.52
CA ILE A 249 -10.66 3.29 22.87
C ILE A 249 -11.35 2.03 23.40
N GLU A 250 -12.10 1.32 22.55
CA GLU A 250 -12.68 0.02 22.89
C GLU A 250 -11.60 -1.04 23.20
N TYR A 251 -10.52 -1.05 22.43
CA TYR A 251 -9.39 -1.94 22.64
C TYR A 251 -8.62 -1.62 23.94
N VAL A 252 -8.33 -0.35 24.21
CA VAL A 252 -7.69 0.09 25.46
C VAL A 252 -8.58 -0.25 26.67
N ARG A 253 -9.90 -0.10 26.52
CA ARG A 253 -10.87 -0.41 27.58
C ARG A 253 -11.00 -1.92 27.85
N SER A 254 -10.98 -2.74 26.80
CA SER A 254 -11.10 -4.21 26.92
C SER A 254 -9.80 -4.87 27.38
N SER A 255 -8.65 -4.28 27.02
CA SER A 255 -7.32 -4.82 27.34
C SER A 255 -6.77 -4.34 28.69
N SER A 256 -7.28 -3.21 29.21
CA SER A 256 -6.90 -2.69 30.53
C SER A 256 -7.50 -3.52 31.67
N ARG A 257 -6.67 -3.98 32.61
CA ARG A 257 -7.15 -4.63 33.85
C ARG A 257 -7.75 -3.64 34.84
N LYS A 258 -7.41 -2.35 34.70
CA LYS A 258 -8.00 -1.25 35.48
C LYS A 258 -9.35 -0.87 34.85
N ARG A 259 -10.44 -0.97 35.62
CA ARG A 259 -11.75 -0.42 35.23
C ARG A 259 -11.73 1.11 35.31
N ILE A 260 -11.16 1.77 34.30
CA ILE A 260 -11.17 3.23 34.17
C ILE A 260 -12.53 3.64 33.58
N SER A 261 -13.14 4.69 34.14
CA SER A 261 -14.40 5.23 33.60
C SER A 261 -14.16 5.95 32.26
N LEU A 262 -15.09 5.81 31.32
CA LEU A 262 -15.03 6.50 30.02
C LEU A 262 -14.86 8.02 30.16
N SER A 263 -15.47 8.63 31.18
CA SER A 263 -15.30 10.06 31.49
C SER A 263 -13.86 10.43 31.81
N LYS A 264 -13.17 9.60 32.60
CA LYS A 264 -11.79 9.83 32.99
C LYS A 264 -10.84 9.58 31.82
N MET A 265 -11.16 8.61 30.95
CA MET A 265 -10.41 8.40 29.71
C MET A 265 -10.55 9.58 28.76
N PHE A 266 -11.75 10.12 28.57
CA PHE A 266 -12.00 11.29 27.74
C PHE A 266 -11.29 12.56 28.28
N ASP A 267 -11.34 12.79 29.60
CA ASP A 267 -10.66 13.93 30.22
C ASP A 267 -9.12 13.83 30.13
N VAL A 268 -8.57 12.61 30.12
CA VAL A 268 -7.13 12.38 29.90
C VAL A 268 -6.79 12.54 28.42
N PHE A 269 -7.59 11.98 27.52
CA PHE A 269 -7.45 12.08 26.06
C PHE A 269 -7.38 13.53 25.58
N THR A 270 -8.31 14.38 26.05
CA THR A 270 -8.36 15.80 25.69
C THR A 270 -7.14 16.61 26.14
N ARG A 271 -6.37 16.10 27.10
CA ARG A 271 -5.16 16.75 27.61
C ARG A 271 -3.87 16.14 27.06
N SER A 272 -3.98 15.04 26.30
CA SER A 272 -2.83 14.28 25.82
C SER A 272 -2.47 14.66 24.39
N ASP A 273 -1.17 14.79 24.13
CA ASP A 273 -0.67 15.19 22.82
C ASP A 273 -0.35 14.03 21.87
N SER A 274 0.00 12.88 22.44
CA SER A 274 0.30 11.64 21.71
C SER A 274 -0.37 10.44 22.36
N LEU A 275 -0.43 9.33 21.61
CA LEU A 275 -0.88 8.04 22.14
C LEU A 275 -0.04 7.59 23.34
N GLU A 276 1.27 7.86 23.32
CA GLU A 276 2.18 7.55 24.41
C GLU A 276 1.79 8.32 25.69
N ASP A 277 1.67 9.65 25.59
CA ASP A 277 1.28 10.50 26.73
C ASP A 277 -0.13 10.15 27.25
N PHE A 278 -1.02 9.66 26.38
CA PHE A 278 -2.33 9.14 26.77
C PHE A 278 -2.23 7.86 27.60
N LEU A 279 -1.43 6.88 27.16
CA LEU A 279 -1.22 5.61 27.86
C LEU A 279 -0.45 5.79 29.18
N ASP A 280 0.52 6.71 29.21
CA ASP A 280 1.31 7.07 30.39
C ASP A 280 0.42 7.67 31.49
N ARG A 281 -0.44 8.64 31.12
CA ARG A 281 -1.37 9.28 32.07
C ARG A 281 -2.50 8.36 32.55
N LEU A 282 -2.85 7.34 31.76
CA LEU A 282 -3.74 6.27 32.20
C LEU A 282 -3.04 5.19 33.05
N GLY A 283 -1.69 5.20 33.08
CA GLY A 283 -0.87 4.23 33.78
C GLY A 283 -1.01 2.82 33.20
N LEU A 284 -1.08 2.72 31.87
CA LEU A 284 -1.23 1.50 31.08
C LEU A 284 0.05 1.09 30.32
N GLU A 285 1.15 1.84 30.45
CA GLU A 285 2.44 1.54 29.81
C GLU A 285 2.90 0.09 30.00
N VAL A 286 2.68 -0.48 31.19
CA VAL A 286 3.12 -1.84 31.54
C VAL A 286 2.20 -2.92 30.97
N GLU A 287 0.95 -2.58 30.66
CA GLU A 287 -0.06 -3.53 30.18
C GLU A 287 -0.12 -3.60 28.64
N LEU A 288 0.28 -2.53 27.94
CA LEU A 288 0.15 -2.41 26.48
C LEU A 288 1.44 -1.91 25.78
N PRO A 289 2.60 -2.58 25.98
CA PRO A 289 3.86 -2.13 25.38
C PRO A 289 3.83 -2.15 23.84
N THR A 290 3.06 -3.05 23.24
CA THR A 290 2.96 -3.22 21.77
C THR A 290 2.17 -2.12 21.07
N LEU A 291 1.39 -1.32 21.80
CA LEU A 291 0.64 -0.19 21.22
C LEU A 291 1.48 1.06 21.05
N LYS A 292 2.55 1.21 21.86
CA LYS A 292 3.42 2.37 21.85
C LYS A 292 4.18 2.52 20.53
N ASP A 293 4.65 1.38 20.00
CA ASP A 293 5.43 1.33 18.76
C ASP A 293 4.58 1.07 17.50
N ASN A 294 3.25 0.97 17.64
CA ASN A 294 2.38 0.67 16.50
C ASN A 294 1.96 1.95 15.78
N LYS A 295 2.48 2.10 14.54
CA LYS A 295 2.21 3.24 13.68
C LYS A 295 0.71 3.43 13.37
N ASP A 296 -0.01 2.33 13.14
CA ASP A 296 -1.45 2.38 12.85
C ASP A 296 -2.27 2.89 14.05
N ALA A 297 -1.85 2.54 15.27
CA ALA A 297 -2.51 3.00 16.49
C ALA A 297 -2.24 4.49 16.78
N SER A 298 -1.04 4.96 16.44
CA SER A 298 -0.70 6.38 16.50
C SER A 298 -1.52 7.19 15.50
N ASP A 299 -1.67 6.69 14.27
CA ASP A 299 -2.46 7.33 13.22
C ASP A 299 -3.96 7.34 13.58
N ASP A 300 -4.49 6.27 14.17
CA ASP A 300 -5.86 6.19 14.69
C ASP A 300 -6.10 7.19 15.84
N PHE A 301 -5.12 7.38 16.73
CA PHE A 301 -5.19 8.36 17.82
C PHE A 301 -5.22 9.81 17.27
N GLU A 302 -4.35 10.12 16.30
CA GLU A 302 -4.36 11.42 15.64
C GLU A 302 -5.66 11.67 14.86
N SER A 303 -6.18 10.65 14.18
CA SER A 303 -7.47 10.71 13.46
C SER A 303 -8.61 11.03 14.42
N LEU A 304 -8.69 10.33 15.55
CA LEU A 304 -9.69 10.59 16.59
C LEU A 304 -9.54 12.01 17.19
N LYS A 305 -8.31 12.51 17.33
CA LYS A 305 -8.06 13.88 17.82
C LYS A 305 -8.54 14.94 16.83
N ARG A 306 -8.41 14.70 15.52
CA ARG A 306 -8.96 15.58 14.47
C ARG A 306 -10.48 15.53 14.40
N GLU A 307 -11.08 14.37 14.63
CA GLU A 307 -12.54 14.18 14.59
C GLU A 307 -13.27 14.86 15.78
N LEU A 308 -12.56 15.05 16.90
CA LEU A 308 -13.10 15.65 18.13
C LEU A 308 -12.80 17.16 18.29
N GLN A 309 -12.08 17.81 17.35
CA GLN A 309 -11.70 19.24 17.35
C GLN A 309 -12.51 20.12 16.36
#